data_AF-A0AAP5ALG0-F1
#
_entry.id   AF-A0AAP5ALG0-F1
#
_cell.length_a   1.000
_cell.length_b   1.000
_cell.length_c   1.000
_cell.angle_alpha   90.00
_cell.angle_beta   90.00
_cell.angle_gamma   90.00
#
_symmetry.space_group_name_H-M   'P 1'
#
loop_
_entity.id
_entity.type
_entity.pdbx_description
1 polymer ?
#
loop_
_entity_poly.entity_id
_entity_poly.type
_entity_poly.pdbx_seq_one_letter_code
_entity_poly.pdbx_strand_id
1 'polypeptide(L)'
;MAEGMAMVLPHQVTRQFPMPSACPNADTGRMAIKHWPEHDRPREKLVKLGPEALSDSELLALFIGSGCNGLDAVQSARRLLENHGPLRRLMDMDASRLRKLPALGPARACKLVAALELASRHLLADLERGDSICDPGSAGRYFKLRLRARPQEVFAALFMDTRNRTLAYEELFTGTIDTATVYPREVVRRALLHNAAAVIVSHNHPSGRAEPSASDREITSQLFEALGLVGVRLVDHVVVGDGPPVSMAERGWLKRDPFART
;
A
#
# COMPACT_ATOMS: atom_id res chain seq x y z
N MET A 1 -4.49 2.98 -81.77
CA MET A 1 -3.72 4.11 -82.34
C MET A 1 -3.54 5.12 -81.25
N ALA A 2 -2.31 5.61 -81.11
CA ALA A 2 -1.85 6.50 -80.06
C ALA A 2 -2.35 7.93 -80.25
N GLU A 3 -2.49 8.66 -79.13
CA GLU A 3 -2.29 10.11 -78.94
C GLU A 3 -2.71 10.39 -77.48
N GLY A 4 -1.91 10.90 -76.56
CA GLY A 4 -0.85 11.89 -76.69
C GLY A 4 -1.35 13.26 -76.24
N MET A 5 -1.81 13.41 -74.99
CA MET A 5 -2.20 14.71 -74.44
C MET A 5 -1.47 14.96 -73.12
N ALA A 6 -0.46 15.84 -73.19
CA ALA A 6 0.24 16.39 -72.04
C ALA A 6 -0.70 17.27 -71.22
N MET A 7 -0.80 17.03 -69.91
CA MET A 7 -1.35 17.99 -68.96
C MET A 7 -0.29 18.41 -67.96
N VAL A 8 -0.07 19.72 -67.96
CA VAL A 8 0.82 20.53 -67.15
C VAL A 8 0.40 20.44 -65.68
N LEU A 9 1.38 20.22 -64.81
CA LEU A 9 1.26 20.25 -63.34
C LEU A 9 0.93 21.67 -62.84
N PRO A 10 -0.07 21.87 -61.95
CA PRO A 10 -0.14 23.08 -61.15
C PRO A 10 0.69 22.93 -59.86
N HIS A 11 1.59 23.89 -59.66
CA HIS A 11 2.36 24.14 -58.45
C HIS A 11 1.51 24.02 -57.17
N GLN A 12 1.85 23.06 -56.30
CA GLN A 12 1.41 23.12 -54.92
C GLN A 12 2.21 24.20 -54.18
N VAL A 13 1.50 25.25 -53.79
CA VAL A 13 1.96 26.30 -52.89
C VAL A 13 2.21 25.68 -51.52
N THR A 14 3.48 25.45 -51.18
CA THR A 14 3.92 25.13 -49.83
C THR A 14 3.80 26.40 -48.98
N ARG A 15 2.84 26.45 -48.05
CA ARG A 15 2.82 27.47 -47.01
C ARG A 15 4.00 27.25 -46.07
N GLN A 16 5.09 27.96 -46.31
CA GLN A 16 6.16 28.16 -45.32
C GLN A 16 5.59 28.92 -44.12
N PHE A 17 5.47 28.24 -42.99
CA PHE A 17 5.34 28.93 -41.71
C PHE A 17 6.71 29.53 -41.35
N PRO A 18 6.77 30.82 -40.96
CA PRO A 18 8.03 31.44 -40.58
C PRO A 18 8.52 30.80 -39.27
N MET A 19 9.76 30.32 -39.29
CA MET A 19 10.51 29.96 -38.09
C MET A 19 10.64 31.22 -37.22
N PRO A 20 10.22 31.22 -35.95
CA PRO A 20 10.58 32.30 -35.06
C PRO A 20 12.11 32.26 -34.84
N SER A 21 12.70 33.37 -35.27
CA SER A 21 14.02 33.90 -34.97
C SER A 21 14.67 33.36 -33.69
N ALA A 22 15.91 32.89 -33.83
CA ALA A 22 16.82 32.66 -32.72
C ALA A 22 16.98 33.92 -31.86
N CYS A 23 16.74 33.77 -30.55
CA CYS A 23 17.04 34.75 -29.49
C CYS A 23 17.03 33.99 -28.13
N PRO A 24 17.69 34.53 -27.09
CA PRO A 24 18.99 34.05 -26.60
C PRO A 24 18.87 33.24 -25.30
N ASN A 25 19.88 32.41 -25.02
CA ASN A 25 20.22 31.80 -23.73
C ASN A 25 19.14 31.88 -22.63
N ALA A 26 18.20 30.93 -22.63
CA ALA A 26 17.35 30.70 -21.47
C ALA A 26 18.17 29.98 -20.39
N ASP A 27 18.83 30.78 -19.56
CA ASP A 27 19.23 30.39 -18.21
C ASP A 27 17.96 29.94 -17.47
N THR A 28 17.73 28.63 -17.43
CA THR A 28 16.64 28.01 -16.68
C THR A 28 17.02 28.08 -15.21
N GLY A 29 16.70 29.24 -14.63
CA GLY A 29 17.02 29.65 -13.27
C GLY A 29 16.89 28.52 -12.26
N ARG A 30 18.05 28.03 -11.85
CA ARG A 30 18.30 27.09 -10.76
C ARG A 30 17.92 27.74 -9.43
N MET A 31 16.64 27.72 -9.09
CA MET A 31 16.18 28.30 -7.83
C MET A 31 16.13 27.22 -6.75
N ALA A 32 17.06 27.30 -5.79
CA ALA A 32 16.98 26.50 -4.57
C ALA A 32 15.62 26.71 -3.89
N ILE A 33 15.00 25.65 -3.35
CA ILE A 33 13.64 25.68 -2.75
C ILE A 33 13.45 26.82 -1.74
N LYS A 34 14.51 27.22 -1.03
CA LYS A 34 14.51 28.41 -0.13
C LYS A 34 14.12 29.73 -0.81
N HIS A 35 14.11 29.79 -2.13
CA HIS A 35 13.74 30.96 -2.94
C HIS A 35 12.38 30.82 -3.61
N TRP A 36 11.69 29.69 -3.44
CA TRP A 36 10.32 29.56 -3.90
C TRP A 36 9.41 30.44 -3.04
N PRO A 37 8.23 30.84 -3.58
CA PRO A 37 7.18 31.43 -2.76
C PRO A 37 6.93 30.54 -1.54
N GLU A 38 6.76 31.16 -0.36
CA GLU A 38 6.68 30.42 0.90
C GLU A 38 5.55 29.37 0.91
N HIS A 39 4.47 29.62 0.17
CA HIS A 39 3.35 28.70 0.01
C HIS A 39 3.65 27.47 -0.86
N ASP A 40 4.68 27.53 -1.71
CA ASP A 40 5.11 26.43 -2.58
C ASP A 40 6.21 25.59 -1.93
N ARG A 41 6.78 26.03 -0.81
CA ARG A 41 7.82 25.28 -0.12
C ARG A 41 7.20 24.14 0.68
N PRO A 42 7.70 22.90 0.55
CA PRO A 42 7.06 21.73 1.17
C PRO A 42 6.89 21.81 2.69
N ARG A 43 7.85 22.39 3.43
CA ARG A 43 7.78 22.45 4.90
C ARG A 43 6.70 23.42 5.37
N GLU A 44 6.67 24.58 4.76
CA GLU A 44 5.75 25.67 5.05
C GLU A 44 4.32 25.28 4.62
N LYS A 45 4.19 24.65 3.44
CA LYS A 45 2.93 24.06 2.96
C LYS A 45 2.40 23.01 3.93
N LEU A 46 3.25 22.11 4.42
CA LEU A 46 2.87 21.08 5.39
C LEU A 46 2.31 21.70 6.69
N VAL A 47 2.96 22.74 7.21
CA VAL A 47 2.52 23.42 8.44
C VAL A 47 1.21 24.19 8.22
N LYS A 48 1.05 24.85 7.07
CA LYS A 48 -0.09 25.72 6.81
C LYS A 48 -1.34 24.99 6.32
N LEU A 49 -1.17 23.97 5.49
CA LEU A 49 -2.25 23.29 4.76
C LEU A 49 -2.39 21.81 5.10
N GLY A 50 -1.45 21.24 5.87
CA GLY A 50 -1.45 19.83 6.23
C GLY A 50 -0.82 18.92 5.17
N PRO A 51 -0.65 17.61 5.50
CA PRO A 51 0.03 16.65 4.64
C PRO A 51 -0.73 16.33 3.35
N GLU A 52 -2.05 16.44 3.35
CA GLU A 52 -2.93 16.15 2.20
C GLU A 52 -2.71 17.12 1.03
N ALA A 53 -2.18 18.32 1.30
CA ALA A 53 -1.87 19.31 0.29
C ALA A 53 -0.55 19.04 -0.46
N LEU A 54 0.26 18.09 0.01
CA LEU A 54 1.54 17.75 -0.60
C LEU A 54 1.39 16.59 -1.59
N SER A 55 2.05 16.71 -2.73
CA SER A 55 2.28 15.58 -3.64
C SER A 55 3.28 14.60 -3.07
N ASP A 56 3.30 13.36 -3.59
CA ASP A 56 4.31 12.34 -3.28
C ASP A 56 5.75 12.87 -3.40
N SER A 57 6.01 13.70 -4.42
CA SER A 57 7.32 14.31 -4.63
C SER A 57 7.69 15.34 -3.56
N GLU A 58 6.72 16.13 -3.09
CA GLU A 58 6.92 17.10 -2.01
C GLU A 58 7.11 16.39 -0.66
N LEU A 59 6.36 15.32 -0.39
CA LEU A 59 6.54 14.49 0.81
C LEU A 59 7.95 13.87 0.86
N LEU A 60 8.40 13.27 -0.24
CA LEU A 60 9.74 12.70 -0.34
C LEU A 60 10.83 13.78 -0.23
N ALA A 61 10.60 14.97 -0.78
CA ALA A 61 11.56 16.08 -0.70
C ALA A 61 11.88 16.48 0.74
N LEU A 62 10.91 16.34 1.67
CA LEU A 62 11.13 16.61 3.10
C LEU A 62 12.19 15.68 3.72
N PHE A 63 12.23 14.41 3.28
CA PHE A 63 13.23 13.44 3.72
C PHE A 63 14.58 13.63 3.02
N ILE A 64 14.56 14.04 1.75
CA ILE A 64 15.76 14.34 0.97
C ILE A 64 16.46 15.58 1.54
N GLY A 65 15.70 16.61 1.93
CA GLY A 65 16.20 17.82 2.55
C GLY A 65 16.91 18.75 1.57
N SER A 66 18.14 18.40 1.17
CA SER A 66 18.90 19.12 0.16
C SER A 66 19.00 18.33 -1.13
N GLY A 67 18.77 19.02 -2.24
CA GLY A 67 18.88 18.45 -3.58
C GLY A 67 20.29 17.93 -3.89
N CYS A 68 20.38 17.03 -4.87
CA CYS A 68 21.63 16.41 -5.30
C CYS A 68 21.86 16.62 -6.80
N ASN A 69 23.13 16.64 -7.23
CA ASN A 69 23.51 16.73 -8.64
C ASN A 69 22.90 17.94 -9.38
N GLY A 70 22.82 19.09 -8.70
CA GLY A 70 22.29 20.33 -9.28
C GLY A 70 20.75 20.40 -9.39
N LEU A 71 20.03 19.36 -8.95
CA LEU A 71 18.58 19.38 -8.79
C LEU A 71 18.22 19.84 -7.37
N ASP A 72 17.05 20.46 -7.20
CA ASP A 72 16.48 20.67 -5.88
C ASP A 72 15.90 19.37 -5.29
N ALA A 73 15.44 19.41 -4.04
CA ALA A 73 14.92 18.21 -3.36
C ALA A 73 13.61 17.68 -3.98
N VAL A 74 12.73 18.55 -4.48
CA VAL A 74 11.45 18.17 -5.12
C VAL A 74 11.73 17.57 -6.49
N GLN A 75 12.62 18.16 -7.28
CA GLN A 75 13.08 17.63 -8.55
C GLN A 75 13.79 16.27 -8.37
N SER A 76 14.62 16.14 -7.34
CA SER A 76 15.28 14.87 -7.00
C SER A 76 14.26 13.79 -6.63
N ALA A 77 13.24 14.13 -5.83
CA ALA A 77 12.14 13.22 -5.48
C ALA A 77 11.29 12.83 -6.70
N ARG A 78 10.96 13.80 -7.56
CA ARG A 78 10.19 13.55 -8.80
C ARG A 78 10.95 12.60 -9.72
N ARG A 79 12.24 12.84 -9.95
CA ARG A 79 13.09 11.96 -10.75
C ARG A 79 13.22 10.56 -10.15
N LEU A 80 13.24 10.46 -8.82
CA LEU A 80 13.25 9.17 -8.13
C LEU A 80 11.97 8.37 -8.42
N LEU A 81 10.81 9.02 -8.34
CA LEU A 81 9.50 8.42 -8.65
C LEU A 81 9.37 8.04 -10.13
N GLU A 82 9.83 8.89 -11.04
CA GLU A 82 9.83 8.60 -12.49
C GLU A 82 10.65 7.35 -12.82
N ASN A 83 11.83 7.19 -12.22
CA ASN A 83 12.73 6.08 -12.52
C ASN A 83 12.37 4.76 -11.82
N HIS A 84 11.76 4.83 -10.63
CA HIS A 84 11.54 3.66 -9.78
C HIS A 84 10.07 3.33 -9.54
N GLY A 85 9.15 4.14 -10.06
CA GLY A 85 7.71 3.96 -9.95
C GLY A 85 7.07 4.75 -8.80
N PRO A 86 5.76 4.54 -8.56
CA PRO A 86 5.00 5.33 -7.60
C PRO A 86 5.56 5.20 -6.18
N LEU A 87 5.24 6.16 -5.31
CA LEU A 87 5.75 6.25 -3.94
C LEU A 87 5.67 4.92 -3.19
N ARG A 88 4.55 4.23 -3.36
CA ARG A 88 4.31 2.91 -2.77
C ARG A 88 5.44 1.93 -3.07
N ARG A 89 5.86 1.80 -4.34
CA ARG A 89 6.93 0.86 -4.73
C ARG A 89 8.27 1.19 -4.06
N LEU A 90 8.54 2.46 -3.78
CA LEU A 90 9.71 2.87 -3.00
C LEU A 90 9.56 2.48 -1.53
N MET A 91 8.40 2.69 -0.91
CA MET A 91 8.18 2.35 0.50
C MET A 91 8.26 0.84 0.78
N ASP A 92 8.08 0.02 -0.26
CA ASP A 92 8.15 -1.44 -0.18
C ASP A 92 9.57 -1.99 -0.26
N MET A 93 10.54 -1.15 -0.61
CA MET A 93 11.93 -1.55 -0.70
C MET A 93 12.57 -1.64 0.69
N ASP A 94 13.39 -2.66 0.90
CA ASP A 94 14.21 -2.74 2.10
C ASP A 94 15.25 -1.60 2.16
N ALA A 95 15.79 -1.37 3.36
CA ALA A 95 16.80 -0.34 3.61
C ALA A 95 18.06 -0.49 2.74
N SER A 96 18.43 -1.74 2.39
CA SER A 96 19.62 -2.07 1.61
C SER A 96 19.49 -1.64 0.14
N ARG A 97 18.26 -1.67 -0.39
CA ARG A 97 17.92 -1.21 -1.73
C ARG A 97 17.71 0.29 -1.74
N LEU A 98 16.98 0.85 -0.77
CA LEU A 98 16.75 2.29 -0.64
C LEU A 98 18.05 3.09 -0.56
N ARG A 99 19.05 2.62 0.21
CA ARG A 99 20.33 3.31 0.35
C ARG A 99 21.14 3.41 -0.95
N LYS A 100 20.86 2.54 -1.93
CA LYS A 100 21.53 2.52 -3.24
C LYS A 100 20.87 3.48 -4.23
N LEU A 101 19.69 4.01 -3.90
CA LEU A 101 18.98 4.91 -4.81
C LEU A 101 19.61 6.31 -4.80
N PRO A 102 19.67 6.97 -5.98
CA PRO A 102 20.06 8.37 -6.07
C PRO A 102 19.22 9.24 -5.12
N ALA A 103 19.80 10.31 -4.58
CA ALA A 103 19.17 11.24 -3.64
C ALA A 103 18.83 10.70 -2.23
N LEU A 104 18.80 9.40 -1.97
CA LEU A 104 18.54 8.86 -0.62
C LEU A 104 19.83 8.60 0.16
N GLY A 105 20.75 7.80 -0.40
CA GLY A 105 21.93 7.36 0.36
C GLY A 105 21.58 6.68 1.70
N PRO A 106 22.56 6.38 2.56
CA PRO A 106 22.31 5.66 3.80
C PRO A 106 21.47 6.46 4.81
N ALA A 107 21.80 7.73 5.05
CA ALA A 107 21.16 8.52 6.09
C ALA A 107 19.67 8.80 5.83
N ARG A 108 19.30 9.14 4.58
CA ARG A 108 17.90 9.48 4.26
C ARG A 108 17.07 8.21 4.11
N ALA A 109 17.65 7.11 3.61
CA ALA A 109 17.01 5.79 3.64
C ALA A 109 16.67 5.36 5.07
N CYS A 110 17.60 5.47 6.03
CA CYS A 110 17.32 5.17 7.44
C CYS A 110 16.17 6.01 8.00
N LYS A 111 16.11 7.31 7.71
CA LYS A 111 15.02 8.18 8.17
C LYS A 111 13.67 7.76 7.62
N LEU A 112 13.62 7.39 6.34
CA LEU A 112 12.39 6.96 5.67
C LEU A 112 11.87 5.64 6.24
N VAL A 113 12.75 4.66 6.42
CA VAL A 113 12.43 3.38 7.05
C VAL A 113 11.95 3.58 8.48
N ALA A 114 12.63 4.44 9.25
CA ALA A 114 12.22 4.75 10.62
C ALA A 114 10.84 5.44 10.67
N ALA A 115 10.55 6.36 9.73
CA ALA A 115 9.24 7.01 9.66
C ALA A 115 8.11 6.03 9.33
N LEU A 116 8.34 5.09 8.41
CA LEU A 116 7.38 4.02 8.11
C LEU A 116 7.15 3.11 9.31
N GLU A 117 8.21 2.73 10.02
CA GLU A 117 8.11 1.92 11.23
C GLU A 117 7.34 2.66 12.35
N LEU A 118 7.60 3.97 12.54
CA LEU A 118 6.86 4.78 13.50
C LEU A 118 5.37 4.89 13.13
N ALA A 119 5.05 5.10 11.85
CA ALA A 119 3.68 5.13 11.37
C ALA A 119 2.99 3.78 11.56
N SER A 120 3.68 2.68 11.25
CA SER A 120 3.18 1.32 11.48
C SER A 120 2.87 1.09 12.97
N ARG A 121 3.81 1.40 13.86
CA ARG A 121 3.60 1.26 15.31
C ARG A 121 2.48 2.15 15.83
N HIS A 122 2.37 3.38 15.35
CA HIS A 122 1.28 4.27 15.75
C HIS A 122 -0.08 3.69 15.36
N LEU A 123 -0.23 3.21 14.12
CA LEU A 123 -1.45 2.59 13.63
C LEU A 123 -1.78 1.26 14.33
N LEU A 124 -0.76 0.51 14.75
CA LEU A 124 -0.93 -0.74 15.50
C LEU A 124 -1.26 -0.50 16.98
N ALA A 125 -0.75 0.58 17.59
CA ALA A 125 -0.89 0.85 19.02
C ALA A 125 -2.34 1.15 19.46
N ASP A 126 -3.16 1.71 18.57
CA ASP A 126 -4.58 1.96 18.86
C ASP A 126 -5.34 0.62 18.94
N LEU A 127 -5.03 -0.31 18.04
CA LEU A 127 -5.64 -1.64 18.00
C LEU A 127 -5.14 -2.59 19.10
N GLU A 128 -3.92 -2.39 19.61
CA GLU A 128 -3.36 -3.12 20.76
C GLU A 128 -3.89 -2.61 22.11
N ARG A 129 -4.45 -1.39 22.20
CA ARG A 129 -5.08 -0.87 23.42
C ARG A 129 -6.51 -1.38 23.66
N GLY A 130 -6.96 -2.33 22.85
CA GLY A 130 -8.32 -2.86 22.91
C GLY A 130 -9.35 -1.89 22.33
N ASP A 131 -8.95 -1.02 21.39
CA ASP A 131 -9.93 -0.33 20.57
C ASP A 131 -10.72 -1.35 19.75
N SER A 132 -12.03 -1.10 19.65
CA SER A 132 -12.94 -2.02 18.98
C SER A 132 -12.70 -2.00 17.47
N ILE A 133 -12.49 -3.18 16.88
CA ILE A 133 -12.53 -3.33 15.42
C ILE A 133 -14.01 -3.37 15.02
N CYS A 134 -14.50 -2.20 14.62
CA CYS A 134 -15.91 -2.00 14.29
C CYS A 134 -16.23 -2.21 12.80
N ASP A 135 -15.22 -2.23 11.92
CA ASP A 135 -15.42 -2.35 10.48
C ASP A 135 -14.36 -3.21 9.77
N PRO A 136 -14.71 -3.86 8.65
CA PRO A 136 -13.77 -4.67 7.86
C PRO A 136 -12.56 -3.87 7.32
N GLY A 137 -12.72 -2.57 7.06
CA GLY A 137 -11.65 -1.70 6.57
C GLY A 137 -10.54 -1.52 7.60
N SER A 138 -10.89 -1.35 8.88
CA SER A 138 -9.95 -1.29 10.01
C SER A 138 -9.21 -2.62 10.19
N ALA A 139 -9.92 -3.75 10.16
CA ALA A 139 -9.31 -5.08 10.21
C ALA A 139 -8.34 -5.31 9.03
N GLY A 140 -8.78 -4.99 7.81
CA GLY A 140 -7.97 -5.11 6.61
C GLY A 140 -6.68 -4.30 6.68
N ARG A 141 -6.75 -3.07 7.16
CA ARG A 141 -5.57 -2.21 7.35
C ARG A 141 -4.60 -2.80 8.37
N TYR A 142 -5.10 -3.31 9.49
CA TYR A 142 -4.30 -3.96 10.51
C TYR A 142 -3.52 -5.17 9.97
N PHE A 143 -4.23 -6.11 9.33
CA PHE A 143 -3.58 -7.28 8.75
C PHE A 143 -2.64 -6.92 7.61
N LYS A 144 -2.96 -5.90 6.80
CA LYS A 144 -2.05 -5.43 5.76
C LYS A 144 -0.74 -4.90 6.35
N LEU A 145 -0.77 -4.15 7.45
CA LEU A 145 0.45 -3.66 8.10
C LEU A 145 1.31 -4.81 8.64
N ARG A 146 0.70 -5.87 9.18
CA ARG A 146 1.40 -7.02 9.76
C ARG A 146 1.93 -8.03 8.73
N LEU A 147 1.11 -8.39 7.75
CA LEU A 147 1.34 -9.56 6.91
C LEU A 147 1.90 -9.24 5.53
N ARG A 148 1.69 -8.03 5.01
CA ARG A 148 1.98 -7.72 3.60
C ARG A 148 3.46 -7.81 3.23
N ALA A 149 4.36 -7.53 4.16
CA ALA A 149 5.80 -7.63 3.93
C ALA A 149 6.35 -9.06 4.14
N ARG A 150 5.50 -10.03 4.50
CA ARG A 150 5.94 -11.42 4.72
C ARG A 150 6.27 -12.08 3.37
N PRO A 151 7.48 -12.66 3.21
CA PRO A 151 7.91 -13.27 1.95
C PRO A 151 7.26 -14.63 1.68
N GLN A 152 6.68 -15.24 2.71
CA GLN A 152 5.95 -16.50 2.67
C GLN A 152 4.51 -16.26 3.12
N GLU A 153 3.62 -17.18 2.80
CA GLU A 153 2.24 -17.15 3.25
C GLU A 153 2.20 -17.37 4.77
N VAL A 154 1.59 -16.44 5.49
CA VAL A 154 1.42 -16.50 6.94
C VAL A 154 -0.06 -16.38 7.23
N PHE A 155 -0.62 -17.38 7.91
CA PHE A 155 -1.98 -17.35 8.41
C PHE A 155 -1.98 -16.90 9.86
N ALA A 156 -2.69 -15.82 10.14
CA ALA A 156 -2.78 -15.19 11.44
C ALA A 156 -4.23 -15.07 11.90
N ALA A 157 -4.39 -14.94 13.22
CA ALA A 157 -5.68 -14.71 13.86
C ALA A 157 -5.59 -13.52 14.82
N LEU A 158 -6.67 -12.75 14.86
CA LEU A 158 -6.92 -11.71 15.83
C LEU A 158 -8.08 -12.15 16.71
N PHE A 159 -7.79 -12.41 17.98
CA PHE A 159 -8.73 -12.84 19.00
C PHE A 159 -9.32 -11.62 19.70
N MET A 160 -10.64 -11.62 19.92
CA MET A 160 -11.36 -10.45 20.42
C MET A 160 -12.40 -10.81 21.47
N ASP A 161 -12.73 -9.84 22.34
CA ASP A 161 -13.79 -9.95 23.33
C ASP A 161 -15.20 -9.73 22.73
N THR A 162 -16.24 -9.75 23.59
CA THR A 162 -17.64 -9.56 23.18
C THR A 162 -17.95 -8.16 22.64
N ARG A 163 -17.07 -7.18 22.89
CA ARG A 163 -17.14 -5.81 22.37
C ARG A 163 -16.18 -5.58 21.20
N ASN A 164 -15.70 -6.67 20.56
CA ASN A 164 -14.72 -6.66 19.47
C ASN A 164 -13.41 -5.94 19.80
N ARG A 165 -13.02 -5.91 21.07
CA ARG A 165 -11.71 -5.39 21.48
C ARG A 165 -10.66 -6.47 21.31
N THR A 166 -9.51 -6.11 20.78
CA THR A 166 -8.38 -7.03 20.61
C THR A 166 -7.93 -7.60 21.96
N LEU A 167 -7.86 -8.93 22.04
CA LEU A 167 -7.25 -9.69 23.14
C LEU A 167 -5.83 -10.10 22.78
N ALA A 168 -5.64 -10.64 21.57
CA ALA A 168 -4.34 -11.10 21.09
C ALA A 168 -4.29 -11.18 19.56
N TYR A 169 -3.10 -10.99 19.02
CA TYR A 169 -2.77 -11.29 17.62
C TYR A 169 -1.73 -12.40 17.57
N GLU A 170 -1.94 -13.41 16.72
CA GLU A 170 -1.01 -14.51 16.54
C GLU A 170 -0.84 -14.90 15.08
N GLU A 171 0.41 -15.11 14.68
CA GLU A 171 0.76 -15.83 13.46
C GLU A 171 0.71 -17.33 13.79
N LEU A 172 -0.34 -18.02 13.32
CA LEU A 172 -0.63 -19.40 13.70
C LEU A 172 0.05 -20.42 12.80
N PHE A 173 0.12 -20.12 11.51
CA PHE A 173 0.73 -21.00 10.53
C PHE A 173 1.59 -20.20 9.58
N THR A 174 2.70 -20.79 9.20
CA THR A 174 3.61 -20.26 8.20
C THR A 174 3.75 -21.32 7.13
N GLY A 175 3.29 -21.00 5.92
CA GLY A 175 3.38 -21.87 4.77
C GLY A 175 4.78 -21.94 4.19
N THR A 176 4.98 -22.89 3.30
CA THR A 176 6.14 -22.93 2.39
C THR A 176 5.76 -22.19 1.09
N ILE A 177 6.43 -22.50 -0.03
CA ILE A 177 6.18 -21.85 -1.33
C ILE A 177 4.77 -22.14 -1.88
N ASP A 178 4.15 -23.27 -1.49
CA ASP A 178 2.97 -23.81 -2.19
C ASP A 178 1.64 -23.74 -1.43
N THR A 179 1.61 -23.55 -0.10
CA THR A 179 0.40 -23.21 0.73
C THR A 179 0.72 -23.29 2.24
N ALA A 180 -0.02 -22.56 3.08
CA ALA A 180 -0.05 -22.81 4.52
C ALA A 180 -1.20 -23.78 4.87
N THR A 181 -0.89 -24.98 5.37
CA THR A 181 -1.94 -25.88 5.88
C THR A 181 -2.49 -25.35 7.20
N VAL A 182 -3.75 -24.95 7.20
CA VAL A 182 -4.46 -24.42 8.37
C VAL A 182 -5.26 -25.54 9.02
N TYR A 183 -5.12 -25.69 10.34
CA TYR A 183 -5.87 -26.68 11.12
C TYR A 183 -6.93 -25.98 11.99
N PRO A 184 -8.24 -26.12 11.72
CA PRO A 184 -9.29 -25.47 12.51
C PRO A 184 -9.20 -25.74 14.02
N ARG A 185 -8.82 -26.95 14.41
CA ARG A 185 -8.64 -27.34 15.82
C ARG A 185 -7.65 -26.43 16.58
N GLU A 186 -6.61 -25.97 15.90
CA GLU A 186 -5.59 -25.11 16.51
C GLU A 186 -6.12 -23.70 16.68
N VAL A 187 -6.85 -23.18 15.68
CA VAL A 187 -7.52 -21.87 15.79
C VAL A 187 -8.52 -21.87 16.94
N VAL A 188 -9.34 -22.92 17.06
CA VAL A 188 -10.28 -23.12 18.18
C VAL A 188 -9.54 -23.19 19.51
N ARG A 189 -8.46 -23.97 19.61
CA ARG A 189 -7.65 -24.09 20.83
C ARG A 189 -7.12 -22.72 21.28
N ARG A 190 -6.60 -21.91 20.35
CA ARG A 190 -6.10 -20.57 20.66
C ARG A 190 -7.21 -19.61 21.03
N ALA A 191 -8.37 -19.68 20.37
CA ALA A 191 -9.53 -18.86 20.72
C ALA A 191 -9.99 -19.11 22.16
N LEU A 192 -10.07 -20.39 22.56
CA LEU A 192 -10.43 -20.76 23.93
C LEU A 192 -9.35 -20.33 24.95
N LEU A 193 -8.07 -20.47 24.61
CA LEU A 193 -6.98 -20.04 25.49
C LEU A 193 -7.05 -18.53 25.80
N HIS A 194 -7.42 -17.71 24.82
CA HIS A 194 -7.57 -16.26 24.98
C HIS A 194 -8.92 -15.85 25.56
N ASN A 195 -9.84 -16.79 25.82
CA ASN A 195 -11.25 -16.50 26.14
C ASN A 195 -11.91 -15.57 25.10
N ALA A 196 -11.60 -15.81 23.83
CA ALA A 196 -12.11 -15.00 22.73
C ALA A 196 -13.61 -15.26 22.52
N ALA A 197 -14.39 -14.20 22.37
CA ALA A 197 -15.79 -14.29 21.91
C ALA A 197 -15.89 -14.20 20.38
N ALA A 198 -14.85 -13.67 19.74
CA ALA A 198 -14.80 -13.46 18.31
C ALA A 198 -13.37 -13.57 17.76
N VAL A 199 -13.25 -13.95 16.49
CA VAL A 199 -11.97 -14.07 15.77
C VAL A 199 -12.10 -13.45 14.40
N ILE A 200 -11.08 -12.71 13.97
CA ILE A 200 -10.83 -12.42 12.56
C ILE A 200 -9.58 -13.18 12.16
N VAL A 201 -9.62 -13.89 11.03
CA VAL A 201 -8.45 -14.56 10.48
C VAL A 201 -7.95 -13.84 9.24
N SER A 202 -6.66 -14.01 8.91
CA SER A 202 -6.10 -13.43 7.71
C SER A 202 -4.90 -14.21 7.22
N HIS A 203 -4.65 -14.16 5.91
CA HIS A 203 -3.38 -14.59 5.34
C HIS A 203 -2.91 -13.65 4.24
N ASN A 204 -1.61 -13.64 3.96
CA ASN A 204 -1.04 -12.93 2.82
C ASN A 204 -0.77 -13.87 1.65
N HIS A 205 -0.97 -13.39 0.42
CA HIS A 205 -0.48 -14.02 -0.79
C HIS A 205 0.84 -13.36 -1.23
N PRO A 206 1.99 -14.04 -1.16
CA PRO A 206 3.27 -13.49 -1.64
C PRO A 206 3.26 -13.12 -3.13
N SER A 207 2.34 -13.72 -3.91
CA SER A 207 2.09 -13.36 -5.32
C SER A 207 1.56 -11.94 -5.52
N GLY A 208 1.10 -11.28 -4.45
CA GLY A 208 0.53 -9.94 -4.46
C GLY A 208 -0.95 -9.89 -4.87
N ARG A 209 -1.55 -10.99 -5.34
CA ARG A 209 -2.98 -11.04 -5.68
C ARG A 209 -3.81 -11.37 -4.45
N ALA A 210 -4.66 -10.43 -4.01
CA ALA A 210 -5.55 -10.63 -2.85
C ALA A 210 -6.83 -11.45 -3.18
N GLU A 211 -6.93 -12.01 -4.39
CA GLU A 211 -8.10 -12.80 -4.78
C GLU A 211 -8.05 -14.16 -4.06
N PRO A 212 -9.07 -14.53 -3.26
CA PRO A 212 -9.05 -15.78 -2.53
C PRO A 212 -9.24 -17.00 -3.43
N SER A 213 -8.52 -18.08 -3.11
CA SER A 213 -8.59 -19.37 -3.78
C SER A 213 -9.85 -20.17 -3.38
N ALA A 214 -10.02 -21.35 -4.00
CA ALA A 214 -11.02 -22.31 -3.54
C ALA A 214 -10.69 -22.86 -2.13
N SER A 215 -9.41 -23.11 -1.86
CA SER A 215 -8.95 -23.60 -0.56
C SER A 215 -9.22 -22.57 0.55
N ASP A 216 -9.03 -21.28 0.27
CA ASP A 216 -9.32 -20.20 1.23
C ASP A 216 -10.80 -20.16 1.60
N ARG A 217 -11.69 -20.40 0.65
CA ARG A 217 -13.14 -20.47 0.90
C ARG A 217 -13.53 -21.71 1.70
N GLU A 218 -12.93 -22.86 1.39
CA GLU A 218 -13.14 -24.10 2.13
C GLU A 218 -12.69 -23.97 3.59
N ILE A 219 -11.47 -23.47 3.84
CA ILE A 219 -10.98 -23.27 5.20
C ILE A 219 -11.82 -22.24 5.96
N THR A 220 -12.28 -21.17 5.30
CA THR A 220 -13.21 -20.20 5.91
C THR A 220 -14.47 -20.88 6.40
N SER A 221 -15.08 -21.75 5.58
CA SER A 221 -16.29 -22.49 5.97
C SER A 221 -16.03 -23.45 7.12
N GLN A 222 -14.90 -24.17 7.11
CA GLN A 222 -14.55 -25.08 8.20
C GLN A 222 -14.30 -24.34 9.51
N LEU A 223 -13.62 -23.20 9.46
CA LEU A 223 -13.38 -22.36 10.63
C LEU A 223 -14.68 -21.78 11.19
N PHE A 224 -15.57 -21.31 10.32
CA PHE A 224 -16.89 -20.81 10.72
C PHE A 224 -17.67 -21.87 11.51
N GLU A 225 -17.75 -23.10 10.99
CA GLU A 225 -18.44 -24.20 11.65
C GLU A 225 -17.76 -24.60 12.97
N ALA A 226 -16.44 -24.80 12.96
CA ALA A 226 -15.68 -25.24 14.13
C ALA A 226 -15.70 -24.22 15.29
N LEU A 227 -15.54 -22.93 14.99
CA LEU A 227 -15.61 -21.86 16.00
C LEU A 227 -17.04 -21.69 16.52
N GLY A 228 -18.04 -21.80 15.64
CA GLY A 228 -19.45 -21.72 16.02
C GLY A 228 -19.87 -22.78 17.04
N LEU A 229 -19.33 -24.00 16.94
CA LEU A 229 -19.62 -25.08 17.90
C LEU A 229 -19.18 -24.77 19.34
N VAL A 230 -18.22 -23.88 19.54
CA VAL A 230 -17.73 -23.45 20.85
C VAL A 230 -18.16 -22.04 21.22
N GLY A 231 -19.13 -21.46 20.49
CA GLY A 231 -19.66 -20.13 20.76
C GLY A 231 -18.71 -18.98 20.42
N VAL A 232 -17.72 -19.20 19.55
CA VAL A 232 -16.80 -18.17 19.07
C VAL A 232 -17.21 -17.74 17.66
N ARG A 233 -17.41 -16.44 17.46
CA ARG A 233 -17.81 -15.93 16.13
C ARG A 233 -16.60 -15.76 15.22
N LEU A 234 -16.64 -16.32 14.02
CA LEU A 234 -15.74 -15.90 12.95
C LEU A 234 -16.31 -14.64 12.29
N VAL A 235 -15.68 -13.50 12.56
CA VAL A 235 -16.17 -12.17 12.11
C VAL A 235 -15.82 -11.94 10.64
N ASP A 236 -14.59 -12.25 10.26
CA ASP A 236 -14.13 -12.10 8.89
C ASP A 236 -12.91 -13.02 8.61
N HIS A 237 -12.64 -13.22 7.33
CA HIS A 237 -11.39 -13.74 6.82
C HIS A 237 -10.84 -12.77 5.77
N VAL A 238 -9.72 -12.12 6.11
CA VAL A 238 -9.09 -11.09 5.28
C VAL A 238 -7.94 -11.67 4.46
N VAL A 239 -7.93 -11.48 3.14
CA VAL A 239 -6.81 -11.84 2.27
C VAL A 239 -5.98 -10.61 1.93
N VAL A 240 -4.69 -10.67 2.21
CA VAL A 240 -3.74 -9.57 2.02
C VAL A 240 -2.87 -9.82 0.79
N GLY A 241 -3.00 -8.95 -0.21
CA GLY A 241 -2.07 -8.87 -1.34
C GLY A 241 -1.41 -7.49 -1.40
N ASP A 242 -0.94 -7.12 -2.60
CA ASP A 242 -0.48 -5.77 -2.84
C ASP A 242 -1.67 -4.79 -2.89
N GLY A 243 -2.77 -5.16 -3.51
CA GLY A 243 -3.97 -4.32 -3.58
C GLY A 243 -4.61 -4.00 -2.22
N PRO A 244 -5.76 -3.31 -2.22
CA PRO A 244 -6.64 -3.32 -1.05
C PRO A 244 -6.87 -4.76 -0.56
N PRO A 245 -6.86 -5.01 0.77
CA PRO A 245 -7.22 -6.31 1.32
C PRO A 245 -8.63 -6.71 0.90
N VAL A 246 -8.86 -8.01 0.77
CA VAL A 246 -10.18 -8.56 0.44
C VAL A 246 -10.81 -9.15 1.69
N SER A 247 -11.98 -8.65 2.07
CA SER A 247 -12.83 -9.24 3.10
C SER A 247 -13.71 -10.33 2.51
N MET A 248 -13.64 -11.54 3.07
CA MET A 248 -14.54 -12.64 2.72
C MET A 248 -15.98 -12.35 3.19
N ALA A 249 -16.14 -11.62 4.31
CA ALA A 249 -17.45 -11.22 4.82
C ALA A 249 -18.16 -10.27 3.85
N GLU A 250 -17.48 -9.23 3.36
CA GLU A 250 -18.03 -8.26 2.41
C GLU A 250 -18.40 -8.90 1.08
N ARG A 251 -17.67 -9.95 0.67
CA ARG A 251 -17.97 -10.75 -0.52
C ARG A 251 -19.10 -11.76 -0.33
N GLY A 252 -19.65 -11.87 0.88
CA GLY A 252 -20.72 -12.83 1.20
C GLY A 252 -20.24 -14.29 1.23
N TRP A 253 -18.95 -14.52 1.45
CA TRP A 253 -18.35 -15.85 1.52
C TRP A 253 -18.22 -16.40 2.95
N LEU A 254 -18.54 -15.59 3.96
CA LEU A 254 -18.91 -16.11 5.27
C LEU A 254 -20.41 -16.44 5.30
N LYS A 255 -20.71 -17.67 5.74
CA LYS A 255 -22.09 -18.03 6.10
C LYS A 255 -22.56 -17.08 7.20
N ARG A 256 -23.82 -16.64 7.14
CA ARG A 256 -24.38 -15.79 8.21
C ARG A 256 -24.46 -16.61 9.49
N ASP A 257 -24.09 -15.97 10.60
CA ASP A 257 -24.14 -16.56 11.94
C ASP A 257 -25.55 -17.12 12.22
N PRO A 258 -25.73 -18.44 12.38
CA PRO A 258 -27.03 -19.02 12.73
C PRO A 258 -27.48 -18.62 14.15
N PHE A 259 -26.59 -18.05 14.96
CA PHE A 259 -26.85 -17.55 16.31
C PHE A 259 -26.99 -16.03 16.39
N ALA A 260 -26.91 -15.32 15.26
CA ALA A 260 -27.28 -13.90 15.21
C ALA A 260 -28.77 -13.78 15.56
N ARG A 261 -29.06 -13.50 16.83
CA ARG A 261 -30.42 -13.18 17.26
C ARG A 261 -30.84 -11.91 16.52
N THR A 262 -31.85 -12.05 15.66
CA THR A 262 -32.73 -10.96 15.20
C THR A 262 -33.32 -10.21 16.39
#